data_AF-A0A151UF55-F1
#
_entry.id   AF-A0A151UF55-F1
#
_cell.length_a   1.000
_cell.length_b   1.000
_cell.length_c   1.000
_cell.angle_alpha   90.00
_cell.angle_beta   90.00
_cell.angle_gamma   90.00
#
_symmetry.space_group_name_H-M   'P 1'
#
loop_
_entity.id
_entity.type
_entity.pdbx_description
1 polymer ?
#
loop_
_entity_poly.entity_id
_entity_poly.type
_entity_poly.pdbx_seq_one_letter_code
_entity_poly.pdbx_strand_id
1 'polypeptide(L)' 'MALFLQSFIDPRKNWFAAQHMKSLSKCLRIYGLRYDNLCDPYYDLDVKEALN' A
#
# COMPACT_ATOMS: atom_id res chain seq x y z
N MET A 1 -14.80 13.86 11.00
CA MET A 1 -14.34 12.54 11.48
C MET A 1 -13.05 12.01 10.83
N ALA A 2 -12.63 12.44 9.64
CA ALA A 2 -11.48 11.84 8.92
C ALA A 2 -10.09 12.03 9.57
N LEU A 3 -9.85 13.16 10.27
CA LEU A 3 -8.55 13.51 10.85
C LEU A 3 -8.08 12.54 11.96
N PHE A 4 -9.01 11.91 12.67
CA PHE A 4 -8.69 10.99 13.76
C PHE A 4 -8.19 9.63 13.22
N LEU A 5 -8.78 9.16 12.12
CA LEU A 5 -8.32 7.95 11.41
C LEU A 5 -6.96 8.18 10.76
N GLN A 6 -6.70 9.38 10.24
CA GLN A 6 -5.42 9.71 9.63
C GLN A 6 -4.26 9.58 10.63
N SER A 7 -4.46 9.99 11.88
CA SER A 7 -3.45 9.82 12.95
C SER A 7 -3.17 8.36 13.30
N PHE A 8 -4.13 7.44 13.07
CA PHE A 8 -3.94 6.01 13.28
C PHE A 8 -3.22 5.34 12.10
N ILE A 9 -3.38 5.88 10.89
CA ILE A 9 -2.87 5.25 9.66
C ILE A 9 -1.51 5.83 9.26
N ASP A 10 -1.18 7.05 9.71
CA ASP A 10 0.10 7.69 9.46
C ASP A 10 1.26 6.87 10.05
N PRO A 11 2.17 6.29 9.23
CA PRO A 11 3.31 5.52 9.72
C PRO A 11 4.34 6.37 10.50
N ARG A 12 4.22 7.70 10.41
CA ARG A 12 5.03 8.66 11.20
C ARG A 12 4.50 8.87 12.62
N LYS A 13 3.21 8.64 12.86
CA LYS A 13 2.54 8.86 14.15
C LYS A 13 2.17 7.56 14.84
N ASN A 14 2.01 6.46 14.08
CA ASN A 14 1.68 5.15 14.61
C ASN A 14 2.80 4.12 14.32
N TRP A 15 3.39 3.57 15.39
CA TRP A 15 4.41 2.53 15.32
C TRP A 15 3.91 1.24 14.65
N PHE A 16 2.64 0.89 14.85
CA PHE A 16 2.06 -0.32 14.26
C PHE A 16 1.95 -0.19 12.73
N ALA A 17 1.52 0.98 12.24
CA ALA A 17 1.51 1.28 10.81
C ALA A 17 2.93 1.26 10.21
N ALA A 18 3.93 1.74 10.96
CA ALA A 18 5.34 1.68 10.53
C ALA A 18 5.85 0.23 10.42
N GLN A 19 5.54 -0.64 11.38
CA GLN A 19 5.88 -2.07 11.33
C GLN A 19 5.19 -2.77 10.15
N HIS A 20 3.90 -2.50 9.94
CA HIS A 20 3.15 -3.05 8.82
C HIS A 20 3.76 -2.66 7.47
N MET A 21 4.06 -1.37 7.27
CA MET A 21 4.72 -0.86 6.07
C MET A 21 6.11 -1.48 5.88
N LYS A 22 6.90 -1.64 6.96
CA LYS A 22 8.22 -2.29 6.89
C LYS A 22 8.13 -3.76 6.48
N SER A 23 7.14 -4.50 7.00
CA SER A 23 6.90 -5.89 6.65
C SER A 23 6.55 -6.05 5.17
N LEU A 24 5.59 -5.24 4.68
CA LEU A 24 5.18 -5.24 3.28
C LEU A 24 6.33 -4.86 2.35
N SER A 25 7.07 -3.80 2.65
CA SER A 25 8.23 -3.38 1.86
C SER A 25 9.32 -4.46 1.79
N LYS A 26 9.55 -5.19 2.91
CA LYS A 26 10.50 -6.32 2.92
C LYS A 26 10.03 -7.45 2.01
N CYS A 27 8.74 -7.80 2.08
CA CYS A 27 8.13 -8.83 1.25
C CYS A 27 8.23 -8.48 -0.24
N LEU A 28 7.76 -7.28 -0.61
CA LEU A 28 7.79 -6.77 -1.98
C LEU A 28 9.21 -6.73 -2.57
N ARG A 29 10.21 -6.30 -1.76
CA ARG A 29 11.61 -6.29 -2.20
C ARG A 29 12.18 -7.67 -2.48
N ILE A 30 11.76 -8.70 -1.74
CA ILE A 30 12.20 -10.09 -1.98
C ILE A 30 11.72 -10.57 -3.35
N TYR A 31 10.49 -10.21 -3.73
CA TYR A 31 9.90 -10.59 -5.01
C TYR A 31 10.26 -9.62 -6.16
N GLY A 32 11.01 -8.55 -5.88
CA GLY A 32 11.33 -7.51 -6.86
C GLY A 32 10.09 -6.74 -7.36
N LEU A 33 8.99 -6.80 -6.62
CA LEU A 33 7.71 -6.20 -6.99
C LEU A 33 7.57 -4.80 -6.39
N ARG A 34 6.96 -3.89 -7.16
CA ARG A 34 6.44 -2.63 -6.61
C ARG A 34 5.05 -2.86 -6.03
N TYR A 35 4.66 -2.00 -5.10
CA TYR A 35 3.31 -2.05 -4.53
C TYR A 35 2.23 -1.91 -5.62
N ASP A 36 2.48 -1.06 -6.61
CA ASP A 36 1.59 -0.83 -7.75
C ASP A 36 1.43 -2.08 -8.64
N ASN A 37 2.43 -2.97 -8.67
CA ASN A 37 2.38 -4.21 -9.45
C ASN A 37 1.45 -5.26 -8.80
N LEU A 38 0.97 -5.01 -7.58
CA LEU A 38 0.01 -5.88 -6.91
C LEU A 38 -1.42 -5.65 -7.42
N CYS A 39 -1.65 -4.54 -8.13
CA CYS A 39 -2.93 -4.22 -8.75
C CYS A 39 -3.10 -5.04 -10.04
N ASP A 40 -4.02 -5.98 -10.01
CA ASP A 40 -4.32 -6.82 -11.17
C ASP A 40 -5.31 -6.13 -12.12
N PRO A 41 -4.95 -5.90 -13.40
CA PRO A 41 -5.79 -5.18 -14.36
C PRO A 41 -7.01 -5.97 -14.84
N TYR A 42 -7.11 -7.27 -14.56
CA TYR A 42 -8.30 -8.07 -14.83
C TYR A 42 -9.29 -8.04 -13.66
N TYR A 43 -8.84 -7.67 -12.46
CA TYR A 43 -9.68 -7.56 -11.28
C TYR A 43 -10.39 -6.21 -11.16
N ASP A 44 -9.78 -5.14 -11.69
CA ASP A 44 -10.32 -3.78 -11.62
C ASP A 44 -10.18 -3.05 -12.96
N LEU A 45 -11.31 -2.60 -13.52
CA LEU A 45 -11.34 -1.87 -14.79
C LEU A 45 -10.61 -0.52 -14.68
N ASP A 46 -10.64 0.12 -13.51
CA ASP A 46 -10.00 1.42 -13.31
C ASP A 46 -8.47 1.27 -13.31
N VAL A 47 -7.96 0.16 -12.78
CA VAL A 47 -6.52 -0.18 -12.85
C VAL A 47 -6.12 -0.41 -14.31
N LYS A 48 -6.95 -1.09 -15.09
CA LYS A 48 -6.69 -1.30 -16.52
C LYS A 48 -6.68 0.01 -17.29
N GLU A 49 -7.61 0.91 -17.01
CA GLU A 49 -7.66 2.23 -17.64
C GLU A 49 -6.46 3.09 -17.23
N ALA A 50 -6.01 3.03 -15.98
CA ALA A 50 -4.84 3.77 -15.50
C ALA A 50 -3.49 3.29 -16.10
N LEU A 51 -3.44 2.07 -16.63
CA LEU A 51 -2.25 1.49 -17.29
C LEU A 51 -2.22 1.71 -18.81
N ASN A 52 -3.29 2.22 -19.42
CA ASN A 52 -3.46 2.41 -20.86
C ASN A 52 -3.06 3.83 -21.31
#